data_AF-A0A920M9N0-F1
#
_entry.id   AF-A0A920M9N0-F1
#
_cell.length_a   1.000
_cell.length_b   1.000
_cell.length_c   1.000
_cell.angle_alpha   90.00
_cell.angle_beta   90.00
_cell.angle_gamma   90.00
#
_symmetry.space_group_name_H-M   'P 1'
#
loop_
_entity.id
_entity.type
_entity.pdbx_description
1 polymer ?
#
loop_
_entity_poly.entity_id
_entity_poly.type
_entity_poly.pdbx_seq_one_letter_code
_entity_poly.pdbx_strand_id
1 'polypeptide(L)'
;MHREGIPAVIDVIREVVGTHKAYLTFDIDCLDPAFAPGTGTPVAGGLSTAQALDAIRSLGDFNIVGMDVVEVAPSYDISEITAIAAATLLHDFICLQAEKKGATRQPFGYI
;
A
#
# COMPACT_ATOMS: atom_id res chain seq x y z
N MET A 1 5.99 -9.90 -7.41
CA MET A 1 4.92 -8.99 -7.87
C MET A 1 4.71 -9.03 -9.38
N HIS A 2 5.63 -8.57 -10.24
CA HIS A 2 5.36 -8.53 -11.70
C HIS A 2 5.15 -9.90 -12.36
N ARG A 3 5.98 -10.90 -12.00
CA ARG A 3 5.89 -12.25 -12.57
C ARG A 3 4.92 -13.15 -11.81
N GLU A 4 5.06 -13.18 -10.48
CA GLU A 4 4.33 -14.12 -9.61
C GLU A 4 3.02 -13.54 -9.04
N GLY A 5 2.72 -12.26 -9.28
CA GLY A 5 1.54 -11.58 -8.71
C GLY A 5 1.70 -11.15 -7.25
N ILE A 6 0.62 -10.60 -6.70
CA ILE A 6 0.50 -10.22 -5.27
C ILE A 6 0.27 -11.42 -4.35
N PRO A 7 -0.58 -12.42 -4.67
CA PRO A 7 -0.81 -13.56 -3.78
C PRO A 7 0.48 -14.28 -3.38
N ALA A 8 1.37 -14.55 -4.33
CA ALA A 8 2.67 -15.18 -4.05
C ALA A 8 3.55 -14.33 -3.12
N VAL A 9 3.45 -13.00 -3.18
CA VAL A 9 4.20 -12.12 -2.27
C VAL A 9 3.59 -12.15 -0.87
N ILE A 10 2.27 -12.22 -0.75
CA ILE A 10 1.59 -12.34 0.54
C ILE A 10 1.97 -13.66 1.23
N ASP A 11 2.13 -14.74 0.48
CA ASP A 11 2.60 -16.03 1.01
C ASP A 11 4.03 -15.90 1.58
N VAL A 12 4.94 -15.24 0.86
CA VAL A 12 6.29 -14.96 1.35
C VAL A 12 6.28 -14.08 2.60
N ILE A 13 5.47 -13.01 2.62
CA ILE A 13 5.34 -12.14 3.81
C ILE A 13 4.81 -12.96 4.99
N ARG A 14 3.86 -13.87 4.77
CA ARG A 14 3.31 -14.75 5.81
C ARG A 14 4.34 -15.73 6.35
N GLU A 15 5.19 -16.29 5.49
CA GLU A 15 6.30 -17.15 5.91
C GLU A 15 7.31 -16.38 6.78
N VAL A 16 7.66 -15.15 6.37
CA VAL A 16 8.67 -14.33 7.06
C VAL A 16 8.15 -13.76 8.38
N VAL A 17 6.95 -13.19 8.38
CA VAL A 17 6.38 -12.47 9.55
C VAL A 17 5.62 -13.41 10.48
N GLY A 18 4.96 -14.44 9.95
CA GLY A 18 4.13 -15.36 10.72
C GLY A 18 3.03 -14.65 11.50
N THR A 19 2.93 -14.91 12.80
CA THR A 19 1.93 -14.32 13.71
C THR A 19 2.47 -13.16 14.54
N HIS A 20 3.72 -12.75 14.29
CA HIS A 20 4.39 -11.69 15.05
C HIS A 20 3.76 -10.33 14.78
N LYS A 21 3.91 -9.42 15.76
CA LYS A 21 3.65 -8.00 15.54
C LYS A 21 4.64 -7.47 14.51
N ALA A 22 4.14 -6.82 13.47
CA ALA A 22 4.97 -6.19 12.44
C ALA A 22 4.61 -4.72 12.24
N TYR A 23 5.57 -3.95 11.79
CA TYR A 23 5.39 -2.57 11.36
C TYR A 23 5.59 -2.52 9.85
N LEU A 24 4.70 -1.82 9.15
CA LEU A 24 4.77 -1.65 7.71
C LEU A 24 5.28 -0.25 7.38
N THR A 25 6.45 -0.15 6.77
CA THR A 25 6.89 1.11 6.15
C THR A 25 6.73 0.99 4.65
N PHE A 26 6.13 2.02 4.03
CA PHE A 26 5.92 2.04 2.59
C PHE A 26 6.59 3.27 1.98
N ASP A 27 7.70 3.04 1.28
CA ASP A 27 8.34 4.07 0.45
C ASP A 27 7.56 4.24 -0.86
N ILE A 28 7.12 5.45 -1.18
CA ILE A 28 6.35 5.70 -2.40
C ILE A 28 7.18 5.47 -3.67
N ASP A 29 8.51 5.52 -3.57
CA ASP A 29 9.42 5.26 -4.69
C ASP A 29 9.49 3.78 -5.10
N CYS A 30 8.85 2.89 -4.33
CA CYS A 30 8.63 1.50 -4.74
C CYS A 30 7.69 1.40 -5.97
N LEU A 31 6.87 2.43 -6.19
CA LEU A 31 6.05 2.56 -7.39
C LEU A 31 6.91 3.04 -8.55
N ASP A 32 6.59 2.59 -9.76
CA ASP A 32 7.23 3.11 -10.96
C ASP A 32 7.03 4.64 -11.05
N PRO A 33 8.00 5.43 -11.56
CA PRO A 33 7.86 6.87 -11.72
C PRO A 33 6.66 7.30 -12.56
N ALA A 34 6.10 6.41 -13.40
CA ALA A 34 4.83 6.65 -14.08
C ALA A 34 3.64 6.85 -13.11
N PHE A 35 3.73 6.32 -11.88
CA PHE A 35 2.70 6.36 -10.86
C PHE A 35 3.09 7.20 -9.64
N ALA A 36 4.39 7.33 -9.35
CA ALA A 36 4.92 8.14 -8.26
C ALA A 36 6.07 9.05 -8.73
N PRO A 37 5.83 10.02 -9.64
CA PRO A 37 6.87 10.95 -10.07
C PRO A 37 7.36 11.86 -8.92
N GLY A 38 6.52 12.09 -7.91
CA GLY A 38 6.74 12.97 -6.77
C GLY A 38 7.57 12.33 -5.66
N THR A 39 8.79 11.89 -5.96
CA THR A 39 9.75 11.35 -4.98
C THR A 39 11.17 11.86 -5.28
N GLY A 40 12.06 11.85 -4.28
CA GLY A 40 13.45 12.28 -4.41
C GLY A 40 14.33 11.33 -5.23
N THR A 41 13.98 10.05 -5.30
CA THR A 41 14.81 8.97 -5.88
C THR A 41 14.03 8.08 -6.85
N PRO A 42 13.50 8.60 -7.98
CA PRO A 42 12.70 7.79 -8.90
C PRO A 42 13.54 6.66 -9.55
N VAL A 43 13.04 5.41 -9.46
CA VAL A 43 13.67 4.22 -10.06
C VAL A 43 12.69 3.51 -11.00
N ALA A 44 13.06 3.38 -12.27
CA ALA A 44 12.21 2.75 -13.30
C ALA A 44 12.04 1.24 -13.12
N GLY A 45 10.89 0.70 -13.56
CA GLY A 45 10.54 -0.72 -13.47
C GLY A 45 9.88 -1.10 -12.16
N GLY A 46 9.34 -0.12 -11.43
CA GLY A 46 8.67 -0.30 -10.14
C GLY A 46 7.25 -0.84 -10.26
N LEU A 47 6.55 -0.87 -9.12
CA LEU A 47 5.18 -1.36 -9.03
C LEU A 47 4.18 -0.41 -9.69
N SER A 48 3.09 -0.96 -10.21
CA SER A 48 1.90 -0.14 -10.46
C SER A 48 1.17 0.17 -9.16
N THR A 49 0.47 1.31 -9.11
CA THR A 49 -0.38 1.66 -7.94
C THR A 49 -1.40 0.57 -7.64
N ALA A 50 -1.94 -0.09 -8.67
CA ALA A 50 -2.90 -1.18 -8.51
C ALA A 50 -2.30 -2.37 -7.74
N GLN A 51 -1.05 -2.76 -8.06
CA GLN A 51 -0.34 -3.83 -7.35
C GLN A 51 -0.07 -3.47 -5.90
N ALA A 52 0.34 -2.23 -5.62
CA ALA A 52 0.58 -1.78 -4.25
C ALA A 52 -0.71 -1.75 -3.41
N LEU A 53 -1.81 -1.23 -3.96
CA LEU A 53 -3.10 -1.22 -3.28
C LEU A 53 -3.60 -2.65 -3.00
N ASP A 54 -3.48 -3.56 -3.96
CA ASP A 54 -3.84 -4.97 -3.77
C ASP A 54 -2.98 -5.64 -2.68
N ALA A 55 -1.69 -5.33 -2.63
CA ALA A 55 -0.80 -5.78 -1.57
C ALA A 55 -1.26 -5.28 -0.19
N ILE A 56 -1.53 -3.97 -0.03
CA ILE A 56 -2.03 -3.41 1.24
C ILE A 56 -3.34 -4.08 1.66
N ARG A 57 -4.32 -4.15 0.75
CA ARG A 57 -5.64 -4.75 1.01
C ARG A 57 -5.56 -6.22 1.42
N SER A 58 -4.54 -6.94 0.95
CA SER A 58 -4.29 -8.34 1.30
C SER A 58 -3.65 -8.55 2.67
N LEU A 59 -3.27 -7.47 3.39
CA LEU A 59 -2.68 -7.56 4.74
C LEU A 59 -3.71 -7.63 5.88
N GLY A 60 -5.00 -7.82 5.56
CA GLY A 60 -6.10 -7.83 6.53
C GLY A 60 -5.89 -8.80 7.70
N ASP A 61 -5.32 -9.98 7.47
CA ASP A 61 -5.13 -11.00 8.51
C ASP A 61 -3.80 -10.87 9.29
N PHE A 62 -2.95 -9.91 8.93
CA PHE A 62 -1.64 -9.74 9.55
C PHE A 62 -1.72 -8.87 10.82
N ASN A 63 -0.85 -9.15 11.79
CA ASN A 63 -0.73 -8.37 13.02
C ASN A 63 0.14 -7.10 12.81
N ILE A 64 -0.29 -6.25 11.87
CA ILE A 64 0.36 -4.96 11.59
C ILE A 64 -0.06 -3.94 12.65
N VAL A 65 0.89 -3.50 13.47
CA VAL A 65 0.62 -2.62 14.62
C VAL A 65 0.72 -1.13 14.29
N GLY A 66 1.27 -0.80 13.13
CA GLY A 66 1.42 0.56 12.62
C GLY A 66 1.93 0.56 11.19
N MET A 67 1.70 1.69 10.51
CA MET A 67 2.19 1.92 9.17
C MET A 67 2.60 3.39 8.99
N ASP A 68 3.63 3.63 8.19
CA ASP A 68 3.94 4.94 7.60
C ASP A 68 4.01 4.85 6.07
N VAL A 69 3.82 5.99 5.42
CA VAL A 69 4.15 6.21 4.00
C VAL A 69 5.15 7.34 3.93
N VAL A 70 6.27 7.12 3.25
CA VAL A 70 7.42 8.02 3.20
C VAL A 70 7.76 8.45 1.77
N GLU A 71 8.68 9.41 1.66
CA GLU A 71 9.28 9.91 0.41
C GLU A 71 8.33 10.56 -0.61
N VAL A 72 7.12 10.94 -0.20
CA VAL A 72 6.31 11.86 -1.01
C VAL A 72 6.98 13.24 -1.01
N ALA A 73 7.41 13.68 -2.20
CA ALA A 73 8.04 14.95 -2.45
C ALA A 73 7.15 15.81 -3.39
N PRO A 74 6.28 16.67 -2.83
CA PRO A 74 5.30 17.44 -3.62
C PRO A 74 5.91 18.31 -4.72
N SER A 75 7.15 18.76 -4.56
CA SER A 75 7.86 19.56 -5.55
C SER A 75 8.13 18.83 -6.87
N TYR A 76 8.13 17.50 -6.87
CA TYR A 76 8.30 16.67 -8.05
C TYR A 76 6.99 16.04 -8.53
N ASP A 77 5.90 16.20 -7.77
CA ASP A 77 4.64 15.54 -8.08
C ASP A 77 3.94 16.22 -9.27
N ILE A 78 3.28 15.40 -10.09
CA ILE A 78 2.58 15.85 -11.30
C ILE A 78 1.10 15.56 -11.10
N SER A 79 0.28 16.61 -11.08
CA SER A 79 -1.17 16.47 -10.86
C SER A 79 -1.52 15.70 -9.58
N GLU A 80 -0.66 15.81 -8.56
CA GLU A 80 -0.84 15.20 -7.23
C GLU A 80 -0.95 13.67 -7.23
N ILE A 81 -0.58 12.98 -8.32
CA ILE A 81 -0.82 11.54 -8.44
C ILE A 81 -0.04 10.73 -7.40
N THR A 82 1.14 11.20 -7.00
CA THR A 82 1.96 10.55 -5.97
C THR A 82 1.32 10.73 -4.60
N ALA A 83 0.90 11.96 -4.28
CA ALA A 83 0.19 12.27 -3.04
C ALA A 83 -1.15 11.50 -2.93
N ILE A 84 -1.90 11.39 -4.03
CA ILE A 84 -3.16 10.63 -4.09
C ILE A 84 -2.89 9.13 -3.89
N ALA A 85 -1.84 8.58 -4.51
CA ALA A 85 -1.46 7.17 -4.31
C ALA A 85 -1.11 6.90 -2.84
N ALA A 86 -0.26 7.74 -2.23
CA ALA A 86 0.11 7.67 -0.82
C ALA A 86 -1.10 7.77 0.12
N ALA A 87 -1.98 8.74 -0.12
CA ALA A 87 -3.20 8.93 0.66
C ALA A 87 -4.14 7.71 0.56
N THR A 88 -4.24 7.11 -0.63
CA THR A 88 -5.09 5.92 -0.85
C THR A 88 -4.52 4.69 -0.13
N LEU A 89 -3.20 4.50 -0.14
CA LEU A 89 -2.55 3.41 0.61
C LEU A 89 -2.80 3.54 2.11
N LEU A 90 -2.64 4.76 2.66
CA LEU A 90 -2.95 5.04 4.07
C LEU A 90 -4.42 4.82 4.40
N HIS A 91 -5.32 5.28 3.53
CA HIS A 91 -6.76 5.09 3.68
C HIS A 91 -7.12 3.60 3.76
N ASP A 92 -6.63 2.79 2.84
CA ASP A 92 -6.92 1.36 2.81
C ASP A 92 -6.38 0.64 4.05
N PHE A 93 -5.19 1.03 4.53
CA PHE A 93 -4.67 0.54 5.80
C PHE A 93 -5.58 0.92 6.97
N ILE A 94 -6.02 2.17 7.06
CA ILE A 94 -6.97 2.61 8.11
C ILE A 94 -8.26 1.80 8.05
N CYS A 95 -8.79 1.53 6.86
CA CYS A 95 -9.97 0.68 6.68
C CYS A 95 -9.74 -0.73 7.23
N LEU A 96 -8.61 -1.37 6.94
CA LEU A 96 -8.27 -2.68 7.51
C LEU A 96 -8.21 -2.66 9.04
N GLN A 97 -7.62 -1.60 9.61
CA GLN A 97 -7.55 -1.45 11.06
C GLN A 97 -8.92 -1.19 11.68
N ALA A 98 -9.83 -0.51 10.97
CA ALA A 98 -11.21 -0.33 11.40
C ALA A 98 -11.99 -1.64 11.38
N GLU A 99 -11.86 -2.45 10.32
CA GLU A 99 -12.47 -3.78 10.20
C GLU A 99 -12.03 -4.70 11.34
N LYS A 100 -10.72 -4.72 11.67
CA LYS A 100 -10.19 -5.46 12.84
C LYS A 100 -10.80 -5.02 14.18
N LYS A 101 -11.23 -3.76 14.27
CA LYS A 101 -11.91 -3.20 15.45
C LYS A 101 -13.43 -3.42 15.43
N GLY A 102 -13.93 -4.19 14.47
CA GLY A 102 -15.35 -4.54 14.37
C GLY A 102 -16.18 -3.59 13.51
N ALA A 103 -15.55 -2.68 12.74
CA ALA A 103 -16.28 -1.92 11.74
C ALA A 103 -16.80 -2.85 10.64
N THR A 104 -18.06 -2.67 10.25
CA THR A 104 -18.66 -3.42 9.15
C THR A 104 -18.63 -2.58 7.89
N ARG A 105 -18.25 -3.18 6.75
CA ARG A 105 -18.40 -2.51 5.45
C ARG A 105 -19.88 -2.25 5.21
N GLN A 106 -20.20 -0.98 5.04
CA GLN A 106 -21.51 -0.57 4.56
C GLN A 106 -21.42 -0.45 3.03
N PRO A 107 -22.30 -1.12 2.26
CA PRO A 107 -22.40 -0.83 0.84
C PRO A 107 -22.82 0.65 0.69
N PHE A 108 -22.04 1.43 -0.06
CA PHE A 108 -22.35 2.83 -0.33
C PHE A 108 -22.80 2.97 -1.79
N GLY A 109 -24.07 3.34 -1.98
CA GLY A 109 -24.70 3.47 -3.30
C GLY A 109 -25.38 2.19 -3.80
N TYR A 110 -26.35 2.36 -4.71
CA TYR A 110 -27.03 1.26 -5.39
C TYR A 110 -26.12 0.68 -6.47
N ILE A 111 -25.35 -0.35 -6.12
CA ILE A 111 -24.80 -1.33 -7.07
C ILE A 111 -24.92 -2.71 -6.44
#